data_AF-A0A1V4YIE7-F1
#
_entry.id   AF-A0A1V4YIE7-F1
#
_cell.length_a   1.000
_cell.length_b   1.000
_cell.length_c   1.000
_cell.angle_alpha   90.00
_cell.angle_beta   90.00
_cell.angle_gamma   90.00
#
_symmetry.space_group_name_H-M   'P 1'
#
loop_
_entity.id
_entity.type
_entity.pdbx_description
1 polymer ?
#
loop_
_entity_poly.entity_id
_entity_poly.type
_entity_poly.pdbx_seq_one_letter_code
_entity_poly.pdbx_strand_id
1 'polypeptide(L)'
;MNRTMTNYITDIPLMILTILEGLSGIFLQFGARHASYLGLSMLEWKQVHIMAGMPMVILFTIHLALHWRWVVCVTKKTFGLNKKSEVNTCPTN
;
A
#
# COMPACT_ATOMS: atom_id res chain seq x y z
N MET A 1 -17.03 16.01 0.59
CA MET A 1 -16.88 14.58 0.92
C MET A 1 -16.32 14.49 2.34
N ASN A 2 -16.85 13.60 3.18
CA ASN A 2 -16.39 13.48 4.56
C ASN A 2 -14.94 12.93 4.59
N ARG A 3 -14.09 13.44 5.49
CA ARG A 3 -12.68 12.99 5.60
C ARG A 3 -12.60 11.48 5.82
N THR A 4 -13.46 10.95 6.70
CA THR A 4 -13.58 9.51 6.96
C THR A 4 -13.88 8.72 5.70
N MET A 5 -14.80 9.20 4.85
CA MET A 5 -15.15 8.55 3.58
C MET A 5 -13.97 8.57 2.60
N THR A 6 -13.19 9.66 2.58
CA THR A 6 -11.99 9.78 1.73
C THR A 6 -10.95 8.72 2.12
N ASN A 7 -10.68 8.56 3.42
CA ASN A 7 -9.74 7.57 3.92
C ASN A 7 -10.18 6.14 3.54
N TYR A 8 -11.45 5.80 3.75
CA TYR A 8 -11.95 4.47 3.40
C TYR A 8 -11.88 4.16 1.90
N ILE A 9 -12.17 5.15 1.05
CA ILE A 9 -12.15 4.99 -0.42
C ILE A 9 -10.72 4.77 -0.94
N THR A 10 -9.70 5.35 -0.33
CA THR A 10 -8.31 5.13 -0.74
C THR A 10 -7.72 3.88 -0.10
N ASP A 11 -8.00 3.64 1.19
CA ASP A 11 -7.25 2.68 1.98
C ASP A 11 -7.77 1.24 1.78
N ILE A 12 -9.09 1.05 1.62
CA ILE A 12 -9.64 -0.30 1.36
C ILE A 12 -9.12 -0.87 0.04
N PRO A 13 -9.22 -0.17 -1.12
CA PRO A 13 -8.72 -0.70 -2.38
C PRO A 13 -7.20 -0.92 -2.33
N LEU A 14 -6.45 -0.02 -1.70
CA LEU A 14 -5.01 -0.16 -1.52
C LEU A 14 -4.67 -1.42 -0.70
N MET A 15 -5.42 -1.70 0.37
CA MET A 15 -5.23 -2.89 1.19
C MET A 15 -5.48 -4.17 0.39
N ILE A 16 -6.57 -4.22 -0.39
CA ILE A 16 -6.89 -5.38 -1.23
C ILE A 16 -5.78 -5.62 -2.26
N LEU A 17 -5.35 -4.56 -2.97
CA LEU A 17 -4.29 -4.65 -3.98
C LEU A 17 -2.95 -5.09 -3.36
N THR A 18 -2.63 -4.60 -2.17
CA THR A 18 -1.41 -5.00 -1.45
C THR A 18 -1.40 -6.49 -1.12
N ILE A 19 -2.55 -7.06 -0.73
CA ILE A 19 -2.67 -8.50 -0.46
C ILE A 19 -2.52 -9.29 -1.76
N LEU A 20 -3.19 -8.88 -2.85
CA LEU A 20 -3.09 -9.54 -4.15
C LEU A 20 -1.65 -9.53 -4.70
N GLU A 21 -0.96 -8.40 -4.56
CA GLU A 21 0.46 -8.26 -4.95
C GLU A 21 1.38 -9.14 -4.10
N GLY A 22 1.17 -9.16 -2.77
CA GLY A 22 1.95 -10.00 -1.88
C GLY A 22 1.79 -11.50 -2.20
N LEU A 23 0.55 -11.95 -2.42
CA LEU A 23 0.27 -13.35 -2.73
C LEU A 23 0.80 -13.76 -4.10
N SER A 24 0.56 -12.95 -5.13
CA SER A 24 1.09 -13.21 -6.48
C SER A 24 2.63 -13.20 -6.51
N GLY A 25 3.27 -12.29 -5.77
CA GLY A 25 4.72 -12.25 -5.60
C GLY A 25 5.28 -13.51 -4.93
N ILE A 26 4.61 -14.04 -3.91
CA ILE A 26 4.98 -15.31 -3.26
C ILE A 26 4.88 -16.48 -4.25
N PHE A 27 3.81 -16.58 -5.03
CA PHE A 27 3.68 -17.63 -6.05
C PHE A 27 4.77 -17.55 -7.11
N LEU A 28 5.14 -16.34 -7.54
CA LEU A 28 6.21 -16.13 -8.51
C LEU A 28 7.61 -16.41 -7.93
N GLN A 29 7.84 -16.10 -6.66
CA GLN A 29 9.11 -16.31 -5.98
C GLN A 29 9.42 -17.81 -5.74
N PHE A 30 8.40 -18.59 -5.40
CA PHE A 30 8.56 -20.00 -5.02
C PHE A 30 8.03 -20.99 -6.06
N GLY A 31 7.42 -20.52 -7.14
CA GLY A 31 6.90 -21.40 -8.17
C GLY A 31 8.00 -21.96 -9.08
N ALA A 32 7.93 -23.26 -9.35
CA ALA A 32 8.79 -23.88 -10.37
C ALA A 32 8.38 -23.40 -11.76
N ARG A 33 9.32 -23.32 -12.71
CA ARG A 33 9.12 -22.76 -14.06
C ARG A 33 7.98 -23.40 -14.87
N HIS A 34 7.58 -24.63 -14.52
CA HIS A 34 6.49 -25.39 -15.15
C HIS A 34 5.36 -25.75 -14.16
N ALA A 35 5.36 -25.19 -12.95
CA ALA A 35 4.27 -25.40 -12.01
C ALA A 35 3.05 -24.58 -12.42
N SER A 36 1.87 -25.17 -12.23
CA SER A 36 0.59 -24.47 -12.31
C SER A 36 0.01 -24.37 -10.91
N TYR A 37 -0.32 -23.15 -10.49
CA TYR A 37 -0.98 -22.89 -9.21
C TYR A 37 -2.39 -22.37 -9.47
N LEU A 38 -3.40 -22.99 -8.86
CA LEU A 38 -4.82 -22.65 -9.04
C LEU A 38 -5.27 -22.68 -10.52
N GLY A 39 -4.67 -23.55 -11.33
CA GLY A 39 -4.97 -23.67 -12.77
C GLY A 39 -4.29 -22.63 -13.66
N LEU A 40 -3.54 -21.69 -13.09
CA LEU A 40 -2.77 -20.68 -13.83
C LEU A 40 -1.29 -21.05 -13.90
N SER A 41 -0.69 -20.86 -15.07
CA SER A 41 0.74 -20.97 -15.30
C SER A 41 1.50 -19.80 -14.65
N MET A 42 2.82 -19.97 -14.48
CA MET A 42 3.69 -18.90 -13.97
C MET A 42 3.67 -17.63 -14.82
N LEU A 43 3.41 -17.76 -16.13
CA LEU A 43 3.29 -16.60 -17.02
C LEU A 43 2.00 -15.81 -16.74
N GLU A 44 0.89 -16.51 -16.51
CA GLU A 44 -0.39 -15.89 -16.16
C GLU A 44 -0.32 -15.24 -14.77
N TRP A 45 0.32 -15.88 -13.79
CA TRP A 45 0.60 -15.26 -12.49
C TRP A 45 1.43 -13.98 -12.61
N LYS A 46 2.41 -13.96 -13.52
CA LYS A 46 3.20 -12.75 -13.81
C LYS A 46 2.32 -11.65 -14.40
N GLN A 47 1.37 -11.98 -15.28
CA GLN A 47 0.43 -11.00 -15.80
C GLN A 47 -0.47 -10.43 -14.70
N VAL A 48 -1.01 -11.29 -13.84
CA VAL A 48 -1.82 -10.88 -12.68
C VAL A 48 -1.03 -9.92 -11.77
N HIS A 49 0.22 -10.27 -11.44
CA HIS A 49 1.10 -9.44 -10.62
C HIS A 49 1.37 -8.07 -11.26
N ILE A 50 1.64 -8.00 -12.56
CA ILE A 50 1.87 -6.71 -13.21
C ILE A 50 0.59 -5.87 -13.25
N MET A 51 -0.55 -6.50 -13.52
CA MET A 51 -1.84 -5.81 -13.63
C MET A 51 -2.38 -5.33 -12.28
N ALA A 52 -2.10 -6.03 -11.18
CA ALA A 52 -2.44 -5.59 -9.83
C ALA A 52 -1.43 -4.57 -9.28
N GLY A 53 -0.14 -4.71 -9.60
CA GLY A 53 0.91 -3.78 -9.17
C GLY A 53 0.77 -2.37 -9.73
N MET A 54 0.39 -2.23 -11.00
CA MET A 54 0.18 -0.92 -11.64
C MET A 54 -0.80 0.01 -10.88
N PRO A 55 -2.07 -0.39 -10.64
CA PRO A 55 -3.00 0.41 -9.85
C PRO A 55 -2.59 0.53 -8.39
N MET A 56 -1.91 -0.48 -7.82
CA MET A 56 -1.41 -0.43 -6.44
C MET A 56 -0.44 0.74 -6.25
N VAL A 57 0.54 0.91 -7.15
CA VAL A 57 1.52 2.00 -7.08
C VAL A 57 0.85 3.38 -7.20
N ILE A 58 -0.14 3.51 -8.09
CA ILE A 58 -0.90 4.76 -8.25
C ILE A 58 -1.66 5.09 -6.95
N LEU A 59 -2.41 4.13 -6.42
CA LEU A 59 -3.18 4.32 -5.18
C LEU A 59 -2.29 4.54 -3.96
N PHE A 60 -1.15 3.85 -3.88
CA PHE A 60 -0.15 4.05 -2.83
C PHE A 60 0.38 5.49 -2.85
N THR A 61 0.67 6.02 -4.05
CA THR A 61 1.14 7.40 -4.21
C THR A 61 0.08 8.41 -3.75
N ILE A 62 -1.19 8.19 -4.13
CA ILE A 62 -2.31 9.04 -3.69
C ILE A 62 -2.47 8.96 -2.16
N HIS A 63 -2.46 7.76 -1.59
CA HIS A 63 -2.53 7.55 -0.15
C HIS A 63 -1.40 8.30 0.57
N LEU A 64 -0.16 8.15 0.11
CA LEU A 64 0.99 8.83 0.71
C LEU A 64 0.86 10.35 0.63
N ALA A 65 0.40 10.89 -0.50
CA ALA A 65 0.16 12.32 -0.65
C ALA A 65 -0.92 12.85 0.31
N LEU A 66 -2.03 12.10 0.48
CA LEU A 66 -3.09 12.45 1.42
C LEU A 66 -2.63 12.40 2.88
N HIS A 67 -1.76 11.45 3.22
CA HIS A 67 -1.29 11.21 4.59
C HIS A 67 0.09 11.82 4.90
N TRP A 68 0.68 12.59 3.97
CA TRP A 68 2.06 13.10 4.10
C TRP A 68 2.33 13.84 5.42
N ARG A 69 1.40 14.71 5.84
CA ARG A 69 1.54 15.46 7.10
C ARG A 69 1.56 14.54 8.32
N TRP A 70 0.75 13.48 8.31
CA TRP A 70 0.77 12.45 9.35
C TRP A 70 2.10 11.69 9.34
N VAL A 71 2.59 11.28 8.16
CA VAL A 71 3.88 10.58 8.01
C VAL A 71 5.03 11.39 8.60
N VAL A 72 5.14 12.68 8.25
CA VAL A 72 6.19 13.55 8.80
C VAL A 72 6.07 13.70 10.32
N CYS A 73 4.86 13.91 10.83
CA CYS A 73 4.60 14.03 12.26
C CYS A 73 5.01 12.77 13.04
N VAL A 74 4.58 11.59 12.58
CA VAL A 74 4.92 10.31 13.21
C VAL A 74 6.42 10.06 13.12
N THR A 75 7.04 10.30 11.96
CA THR A 75 8.49 10.14 11.78
C THR A 75 9.26 11.03 12.75
N LYS A 76 8.95 12.33 12.83
CA LYS A 76 9.60 13.25 13.77
C LYS A 76 9.42 12.84 15.22
N LYS A 77 8.23 12.35 15.60
CA LYS A 77 7.94 11.85 16.95
C LYS A 77 8.77 10.60 17.27
N THR A 78 8.80 9.62 16.37
CA THR A 78 9.53 8.35 16.54
C THR A 78 11.03 8.57 16.66
N PHE A 79 11.60 9.50 15.89
CA PHE A 79 13.03 9.82 15.91
C PHE A 79 13.42 10.94 16.89
N GLY A 80 12.49 11.44 17.72
CA GLY A 80 12.80 12.49 18.71
C GLY A 80 13.18 13.85 18.11
N LEU A 81 12.88 14.09 16.83
CA LEU A 81 13.20 15.34 16.11
C LEU A 81 12.14 16.44 16.31
N ASN A 82 11.24 16.25 17.28
CA ASN A 82 10.05 17.07 17.42
C ASN A 82 10.34 18.36 18.21
N LYS A 83 10.00 19.52 17.65
CA LYS A 83 9.95 20.78 18.41
C LYS A 83 8.66 20.80 19.22
N LYS A 84 8.71 21.27 20.48
CA LYS A 84 7.57 21.27 21.44
C LYS A 84 6.29 21.93 20.90
N SER A 85 6.41 22.85 19.94
CA SER A 85 5.30 23.54 19.27
C SER A 85 4.64 22.74 18.14
N GLU A 86 5.32 21.77 17.54
CA GLU A 86 4.85 21.03 16.37
C GLU A 86 3.93 19.85 16.77
N VAL A 87 4.17 19.27 17.95
CA VAL A 87 3.37 18.17 18.54
C VAL A 87 1.87 18.49 18.61
N ASN A 88 1.51 19.74 18.92
CA ASN A 88 0.12 20.15 19.11
C ASN A 88 -0.65 20.38 17.80
N THR A 89 0.06 20.36 16.66
CA THR A 89 -0.52 20.60 15.34
C THR A 89 -0.62 19.33 14.49
N CYS A 90 -0.09 18.21 14.99
CA CYS A 90 -0.16 16.96 14.27
C CYS A 90 -1.62 16.48 14.22
N PRO A 91 -2.10 16.01 13.04
CA PRO A 91 -3.44 15.46 12.94
C PRO A 91 -3.54 14.26 13.90
N THR A 92 -4.34 14.42 14.95
CA THR A 92 -4.85 13.31 15.75
C THR A 92 -5.97 12.68 14.94
N ASN A 93 -5.81 11.40 14.58
CA ASN A 93 -6.89 10.63 13.98
C ASN A 93 -8.17 10.75 14.81
#